data_AF-A0A849QE37-F1
#
_entry.id   AF-A0A849QE37-F1
#
_cell.length_a   1.000
_cell.length_b   1.000
_cell.length_c   1.000
_cell.angle_alpha   90.00
_cell.angle_beta   90.00
_cell.angle_gamma   90.00
#
_symmetry.space_group_name_H-M   'P 1'
#
loop_
_entity.id
_entity.type
_entity.pdbx_description
1 polymer ?
#
loop_
_entity_poly.entity_id
_entity_poly.type
_entity_poly.pdbx_seq_one_letter_code
_entity_poly.pdbx_strand_id
1 'polypeptide(L)'
;MIIIIGLFIIIIIILAYVIAHNLSKNIIDSIFASLTVAIVLLTIVLVWQTNFIQELTYYDVPNYPYQGYEIITTETVNYIDTREGNSVIYEVDYLVKYSKLNPPKSYDVSIFLPMDTMKFIYVEESRGIEINSVRDRQNNTIIVQNKDYANPFLLHIIYASENAIYPKYIIKEIPLPYVKNNSVANDSYFVRIENNGAYFIQNLEIHSNVTEWINDNLTYLKNVSWTNQTILIYDEDLPIKKTIIDDNGIVNWEINLLNPGEQKTYYFRKI
;
A
#
# COMPACT_ATOMS: atom_id res chain seq x y z
N MET A 1 14.79 41.89 9.34
CA MET A 1 14.52 41.42 10.72
C MET A 1 15.54 41.93 11.72
N ILE A 2 16.86 41.75 11.49
CA ILE A 2 17.94 42.22 12.39
C ILE A 2 17.93 43.74 12.66
N ILE A 3 17.61 44.56 11.66
CA ILE A 3 17.57 46.04 11.80
C ILE A 3 16.41 46.51 12.71
N ILE A 4 15.27 45.82 12.67
CA ILE A 4 14.10 46.14 13.52
C ILE A 4 14.39 45.77 14.99
N ILE A 5 15.13 44.68 15.21
CA ILE A 5 15.57 44.22 16.53
C ILE A 5 16.57 45.22 17.16
N GLY A 6 17.51 45.74 16.38
CA GLY A 6 18.46 46.76 16.85
C GLY A 6 17.78 48.07 17.27
N LEU A 7 16.80 48.53 16.48
CA LEU A 7 16.01 49.73 16.80
C LEU A 7 15.15 49.56 18.06
N PHE A 8 14.58 48.38 18.29
CA PHE A 8 13.76 48.11 19.47
C PHE A 8 14.59 48.10 20.77
N ILE A 9 15.80 47.53 20.73
CA ILE A 9 16.73 47.53 21.87
C ILE A 9 17.18 48.96 22.21
N ILE A 10 17.48 49.78 21.20
CA ILE A 10 17.87 51.18 21.40
C ILE A 10 16.73 51.99 22.03
N ILE A 11 15.48 51.80 21.58
CA ILE A 11 14.31 52.47 22.17
C ILE A 11 14.12 52.06 23.63
N ILE A 12 14.29 50.78 23.97
CA ILE A 12 14.19 50.30 25.36
C ILE A 12 15.27 50.91 26.26
N ILE A 13 16.51 50.99 25.77
CA ILE A 13 17.63 51.59 26.52
C ILE A 13 17.36 53.08 26.77
N ILE A 14 16.88 53.81 25.75
CA ILE A 14 16.52 55.22 25.88
C ILE A 14 15.36 55.41 26.86
N LEU A 15 14.33 54.56 26.80
CA LEU A 15 13.17 54.66 27.70
C LEU A 15 13.57 54.36 29.16
N ALA A 16 14.40 53.35 29.39
CA ALA A 16 14.93 53.02 30.70
C ALA A 16 15.81 54.16 31.26
N TYR A 17 16.63 54.79 30.42
CA TYR A 17 17.44 55.95 30.80
C TYR A 17 16.59 57.17 31.18
N VAL A 18 15.57 57.49 30.38
CA VAL A 18 14.66 58.63 30.63
C VAL A 18 13.86 58.44 31.93
N ILE A 19 13.41 57.21 32.20
CA ILE A 19 12.70 56.87 33.44
C ILE A 19 13.65 56.98 34.64
N ALA A 20 14.86 56.42 34.56
CA ALA A 20 15.86 56.50 35.63
C ALA A 20 16.29 57.96 35.92
N HIS A 21 16.42 58.80 34.88
CA HIS A 21 16.81 60.20 35.04
C HIS A 21 15.72 61.04 35.75
N ASN A 22 14.45 60.80 35.41
CA ASN A 22 13.31 61.54 35.98
C ASN A 22 12.90 61.08 37.39
N LEU A 23 13.28 59.87 37.82
CA LEU A 23 12.97 59.30 39.15
C LEU A 23 13.97 59.69 40.26
N SER A 24 14.97 60.51 39.94
CA SER A 24 16.01 60.99 40.88
C SER A 24 15.54 61.87 42.05
N LYS A 25 14.22 61.96 42.32
CA LYS A 25 13.67 62.70 43.48
C LYS A 25 13.19 61.82 44.64
N ASN A 26 13.10 60.50 44.48
CA ASN A 26 12.89 59.57 45.61
C ASN A 26 13.62 58.27 45.32
N ILE A 27 14.67 58.00 46.11
CA ILE A 27 15.54 56.84 45.94
C ILE A 27 14.74 55.52 46.00
N ILE A 28 13.70 55.46 46.83
CA ILE A 28 12.85 54.26 46.99
C ILE A 28 12.00 54.00 45.74
N ASP A 29 11.34 55.02 45.19
CA ASP A 29 10.52 54.89 43.98
C ASP A 29 11.36 54.54 42.75
N SER A 30 12.58 55.10 42.67
CA SER A 30 13.57 54.76 41.63
C SER A 30 14.04 53.29 41.72
N ILE A 31 14.19 52.75 42.92
CA ILE A 31 14.57 51.35 43.14
C ILE A 31 13.42 50.42 42.73
N PHE A 32 12.17 50.73 43.09
CA PHE A 32 11.01 49.93 42.69
C PHE A 32 10.76 49.98 41.17
N ALA A 33 10.90 51.14 40.53
CA ALA A 33 10.76 51.27 39.08
C ALA A 33 11.83 50.47 38.32
N SER A 34 13.10 50.57 38.73
CA SER A 34 14.20 49.82 38.12
C SER A 34 14.07 48.29 38.31
N LEU A 35 13.61 47.85 39.48
CA LEU A 35 13.32 46.44 39.75
C LEU A 35 12.18 45.92 38.86
N THR A 36 11.13 46.72 38.67
CA THR A 36 9.98 46.35 37.83
C THR A 36 10.38 46.19 36.37
N VAL A 37 11.17 47.11 35.83
CA VAL A 37 11.70 47.02 34.46
C VAL A 37 12.58 45.78 34.30
N ALA A 38 13.43 45.49 35.27
CA ALA A 38 14.29 44.30 35.24
C ALA A 38 13.47 42.99 35.23
N ILE A 39 12.40 42.91 36.02
CA ILE A 39 11.52 41.73 36.07
C ILE A 39 10.76 41.54 34.75
N VAL A 40 10.25 42.62 34.15
CA VAL A 40 9.55 42.57 32.85
C VAL A 40 10.51 42.12 31.75
N LEU A 41 11.73 42.66 31.71
CA LEU A 41 12.76 42.24 30.76
C LEU A 41 13.15 40.78 30.95
N LEU A 42 13.34 40.34 32.20
CA LEU A 42 13.63 38.94 32.51
C LEU A 42 12.51 38.02 32.02
N THR A 43 11.25 38.42 32.21
CA THR A 43 10.09 37.64 31.78
C THR A 43 10.03 37.54 30.26
N ILE A 44 10.29 38.63 29.53
CA ILE A 44 10.34 38.62 28.06
C ILE A 44 11.49 37.72 27.56
N VAL A 45 12.66 37.80 28.17
CA VAL A 45 13.81 36.94 27.82
C VAL A 45 13.50 35.47 28.09
N LEU A 46 12.86 35.16 29.21
CA LEU A 46 12.47 33.79 29.56
C LEU A 46 11.42 33.24 28.58
N VAL A 47 10.38 34.02 28.25
CA VAL A 47 9.35 33.62 27.27
C VAL A 47 9.98 33.43 25.88
N TRP A 48 10.91 34.30 25.49
CA TRP A 48 11.63 34.16 24.22
C TRP A 48 12.53 32.91 24.21
N GLN A 49 13.27 32.65 25.29
CA GLN A 49 14.10 31.45 25.42
C GLN A 49 13.25 30.17 25.39
N THR A 50 12.09 30.14 26.05
CA THR A 50 11.22 28.96 26.01
C THR A 50 10.67 28.70 24.62
N ASN A 51 10.26 29.75 23.89
CA ASN A 51 9.76 29.60 22.52
C ASN A 51 10.88 29.23 21.54
N PHE A 52 12.09 29.80 21.70
CA PHE A 52 13.24 29.50 20.86
C PHE A 52 13.81 28.09 21.10
N ILE A 53 13.84 27.62 22.36
CA ILE A 53 14.25 26.25 22.70
C ILE A 53 13.21 25.24 22.18
N GLN A 54 11.92 25.57 22.25
CA GLN A 54 10.88 24.78 21.57
C GLN A 54 11.14 24.75 20.06
N GLU A 55 11.33 25.90 19.39
CA GLU A 55 11.70 26.00 17.96
C GLU A 55 12.92 25.17 17.57
N LEU A 56 14.00 25.19 18.35
CA LEU A 56 15.19 24.39 18.11
C LEU A 56 14.96 22.88 18.29
N THR A 57 14.13 22.48 19.26
CA THR A 57 13.76 21.07 19.43
C THR A 57 12.86 20.54 18.31
N TYR A 58 12.19 21.41 17.54
CA TYR A 58 11.45 21.00 16.34
C TYR A 58 12.35 20.62 15.16
N TYR A 59 13.56 21.18 15.06
CA TYR A 59 14.50 20.87 13.97
C TYR A 59 15.27 19.56 14.17
N ASP A 60 15.32 19.05 15.42
CA ASP A 60 16.04 17.83 15.80
C ASP A 60 15.19 16.54 15.76
N VAL A 61 13.93 16.60 15.30
CA VAL A 61 13.10 15.40 15.09
C VAL A 61 13.10 15.05 13.60
N PRO A 62 14.10 14.30 13.09
CA PRO A 62 14.09 13.91 11.69
C PRO A 62 12.89 13.00 11.42
N ASN A 63 12.08 13.43 10.45
CA ASN A 63 11.14 12.61 9.68
C ASN A 63 9.82 12.17 10.36
N TYR A 64 9.34 12.89 11.39
CA TYR A 64 7.99 12.73 11.96
C TYR A 64 7.11 13.95 11.62
N PRO A 65 5.78 13.78 11.46
CA PRO A 65 4.89 14.91 11.20
C PRO A 65 4.81 15.85 12.40
N TYR A 66 4.68 17.15 12.12
CA TYR A 66 4.56 18.18 13.16
C TYR A 66 3.30 18.02 14.02
N GLN A 67 2.17 17.64 13.40
CA GLN A 67 0.88 17.46 14.07
C GLN A 67 0.13 16.25 13.50
N GLY A 68 -0.60 15.54 14.37
CA GLY A 68 -1.46 14.43 13.96
C GLY A 68 -0.65 13.21 13.55
N TYR A 69 -0.89 12.71 12.34
CA TYR A 69 -0.19 11.57 11.78
C TYR A 69 0.08 11.75 10.29
N GLU A 70 1.01 10.96 9.79
CA GLU A 70 1.38 10.84 8.39
C GLU A 70 1.28 9.35 8.02
N ILE A 71 0.70 9.08 6.85
CA ILE A 71 0.61 7.74 6.27
C ILE A 71 1.46 7.75 5.00
N ILE A 72 2.41 6.83 4.92
CA ILE A 72 3.29 6.67 3.77
C ILE A 72 3.08 5.29 3.18
N THR A 73 2.62 5.20 1.94
CA THR A 73 2.55 3.93 1.20
C THR A 73 3.97 3.48 0.85
N THR A 74 4.35 2.27 1.28
CA THR A 74 5.69 1.72 1.06
C THR A 74 5.70 0.68 -0.06
N GLU A 75 4.65 -0.14 -0.15
CA GLU A 75 4.52 -1.18 -1.17
C GLU A 75 3.07 -1.29 -1.61
N THR A 76 2.86 -1.61 -2.90
CA THR A 76 1.54 -1.84 -3.46
C THR A 76 1.66 -2.92 -4.51
N VAL A 77 0.95 -4.02 -4.29
CA VAL A 77 0.81 -5.12 -5.24
C VAL A 77 -0.67 -5.29 -5.54
N ASN A 78 -0.99 -5.53 -6.79
CA ASN A 78 -2.34 -5.81 -7.23
C ASN A 78 -2.39 -7.04 -8.12
N TYR A 79 -3.24 -7.99 -7.77
CA TYR A 79 -3.37 -9.25 -8.49
C TYR A 79 -4.82 -9.68 -8.59
N ILE A 80 -5.09 -10.59 -9.50
CA ILE A 80 -6.42 -11.20 -9.63
C ILE A 80 -6.37 -12.54 -8.89
N ASP A 81 -7.25 -12.73 -7.90
CA ASP A 81 -7.40 -13.98 -7.16
C ASP A 81 -8.83 -14.53 -7.36
N THR A 82 -8.90 -15.77 -7.81
CA THR A 82 -10.15 -16.46 -8.12
C THR A 82 -10.81 -17.10 -6.90
N ARG A 83 -10.05 -17.32 -5.82
CA ARG A 83 -10.58 -17.79 -4.53
C ARG A 83 -11.54 -16.78 -3.90
N GLU A 84 -11.43 -15.52 -4.28
CA GLU A 84 -12.29 -14.41 -3.85
C GLU A 84 -13.20 -13.92 -5.00
N GLY A 85 -13.73 -14.85 -5.80
CA GLY A 85 -14.77 -14.55 -6.79
C GLY A 85 -14.26 -13.83 -8.05
N ASN A 86 -12.99 -14.03 -8.41
CA ASN A 86 -12.29 -13.34 -9.51
C ASN A 86 -12.17 -11.83 -9.29
N SER A 87 -11.95 -11.41 -8.05
CA SER A 87 -11.80 -9.98 -7.71
C SER A 87 -10.34 -9.54 -7.89
N VAL A 88 -10.14 -8.24 -8.14
CA VAL A 88 -8.79 -7.66 -7.99
C VAL A 88 -8.51 -7.53 -6.51
N ILE A 89 -7.45 -8.17 -6.07
CA ILE A 89 -6.88 -8.04 -4.75
C ILE A 89 -5.81 -6.96 -4.77
N TYR A 90 -5.85 -6.12 -3.76
CA TYR A 90 -4.84 -5.12 -3.48
C TYR A 90 -4.22 -5.41 -2.14
N GLU A 91 -2.90 -5.48 -2.16
CA GLU A 91 -2.04 -5.70 -1.02
C GLU A 91 -1.17 -4.47 -0.87
N VAL A 92 -1.34 -3.76 0.24
CA VAL A 92 -0.73 -2.44 0.43
C VAL A 92 -0.13 -2.33 1.82
N ASP A 93 1.14 -1.92 1.85
CA ASP A 93 1.85 -1.61 3.07
C ASP A 93 1.89 -0.10 3.32
N TYR A 94 1.61 0.27 4.56
CA TYR A 94 1.60 1.64 5.03
C TYR A 94 2.50 1.80 6.26
N LEU A 95 3.46 2.73 6.19
CA LEU A 95 4.16 3.22 7.36
C LEU A 95 3.35 4.38 7.97
N VAL A 96 2.84 4.19 9.17
CA VAL A 96 2.13 5.24 9.90
C VAL A 96 3.04 5.85 10.96
N LYS A 97 3.15 7.18 10.94
CA LYS A 97 3.93 7.97 11.89
C LYS A 97 3.04 8.96 12.60
N TYR A 98 3.05 8.96 13.93
CA TYR A 98 2.38 9.98 14.73
C TYR A 98 3.35 11.09 15.14
N SER A 99 2.84 12.31 15.28
CA SER A 99 3.62 13.40 15.87
C SER A 99 4.05 13.03 17.29
N LYS A 100 5.33 13.19 17.59
CA LYS A 100 5.87 13.05 18.96
C LYS A 100 5.61 14.29 19.82
N LEU A 101 5.44 15.43 19.17
CA LEU A 101 5.35 16.75 19.82
C LEU A 101 3.91 17.08 20.17
N ASN A 102 3.00 16.77 19.24
CA ASN A 102 1.57 16.97 19.39
C ASN A 102 0.87 15.66 19.01
N PRO A 103 0.99 14.60 19.84
CA PRO A 103 0.32 13.34 19.57
C PRO A 103 -1.18 13.58 19.44
N PRO A 104 -1.86 12.88 18.51
CA PRO A 104 -3.30 13.05 18.37
C PRO A 104 -4.03 12.58 19.64
N LYS A 105 -5.24 13.11 19.83
CA LYS A 105 -6.12 12.69 20.93
C LYS A 105 -6.57 11.23 20.82
N SER A 106 -6.55 10.68 19.62
CA SER A 106 -6.79 9.26 19.33
C SER A 106 -5.71 8.74 18.38
N TYR A 107 -5.29 7.50 18.58
CA TYR A 107 -4.38 6.75 17.70
C TYR A 107 -5.17 5.94 16.65
N ASP A 108 -6.39 6.38 16.35
CA ASP A 108 -7.15 5.89 15.21
C ASP A 108 -6.62 6.56 13.94
N VAL A 109 -6.36 5.73 12.92
CA VAL A 109 -5.86 6.18 11.61
C VAL A 109 -6.95 5.98 10.60
N SER A 110 -7.28 7.01 9.83
CA SER A 110 -8.18 6.90 8.69
C SER A 110 -7.35 6.80 7.41
N ILE A 111 -7.39 5.65 6.75
CA ILE A 111 -6.62 5.37 5.54
C ILE A 111 -7.57 5.42 4.36
N PHE A 112 -7.25 6.27 3.38
CA PHE A 112 -8.00 6.34 2.13
C PHE A 112 -7.74 5.11 1.28
N LEU A 113 -8.80 4.53 0.74
CA LEU A 113 -8.72 3.40 -0.16
C LEU A 113 -8.84 3.93 -1.60
N PRO A 114 -7.90 3.58 -2.50
CA PRO A 114 -7.90 4.10 -3.87
C PRO A 114 -9.06 3.60 -4.74
N MET A 115 -9.92 2.71 -4.24
CA MET A 115 -11.09 2.20 -4.95
C MET A 115 -12.20 1.74 -3.99
N ASP A 116 -13.38 1.48 -4.55
CA ASP A 116 -14.48 0.85 -3.83
C ASP A 116 -14.16 -0.61 -3.49
N THR A 117 -14.12 -0.88 -2.20
CA THR A 117 -13.75 -2.16 -1.60
C THR A 117 -14.96 -3.05 -1.36
N MET A 118 -14.98 -4.31 -1.80
CA MET A 118 -16.07 -5.22 -1.44
C MET A 118 -15.92 -5.71 -0.01
N LYS A 119 -14.70 -6.14 0.29
CA LYS A 119 -14.34 -6.93 1.47
C LYS A 119 -12.88 -6.66 1.80
N PHE A 120 -12.60 -6.52 3.10
CA PHE A 120 -11.25 -6.65 3.62
C PHE A 120 -10.97 -8.12 3.88
N ILE A 121 -9.85 -8.60 3.37
CA ILE A 121 -9.40 -9.97 3.59
C ILE A 121 -8.56 -9.98 4.87
N TYR A 122 -7.61 -9.05 4.98
CA TYR A 122 -6.72 -8.93 6.14
C TYR A 122 -6.36 -7.46 6.43
N VAL A 123 -6.24 -7.14 7.73
CA VAL A 123 -5.72 -5.85 8.23
C VAL A 123 -4.87 -6.16 9.45
N GLU A 124 -3.56 -6.10 9.30
CA GLU A 124 -2.63 -6.49 10.35
C GLU A 124 -1.45 -5.53 10.46
N GLU A 125 -0.89 -5.48 11.65
CA GLU A 125 0.43 -4.90 11.83
C GLU A 125 1.49 -5.91 11.37
N SER A 126 2.61 -5.44 10.81
CA SER A 126 3.65 -6.31 10.24
C SER A 126 4.31 -7.30 11.22
N ARG A 127 4.04 -7.17 12.53
CA ARG A 127 4.42 -8.15 13.56
C ARG A 127 3.41 -9.31 13.67
N GLY A 128 2.42 -9.39 12.79
CA GLY A 128 1.36 -10.41 12.78
C GLY A 128 0.27 -10.15 13.82
N ILE A 129 0.11 -8.91 14.27
CA ILE A 129 -0.93 -8.52 15.23
C ILE A 129 -2.15 -8.08 14.43
N GLU A 130 -3.25 -8.82 14.55
CA GLU A 130 -4.52 -8.46 13.92
C GLU A 130 -5.02 -7.12 14.50
N ILE A 131 -5.30 -6.15 13.62
CA ILE A 131 -5.80 -4.84 14.04
C ILE A 131 -7.29 -4.74 13.75
N ASN A 132 -8.05 -4.39 14.79
CA ASN A 132 -9.45 -4.02 14.63
C ASN A 132 -9.57 -2.84 13.66
N SER A 133 -10.39 -3.03 12.64
CA SER A 133 -10.67 -2.01 11.64
C SER A 133 -12.16 -1.84 11.40
N VAL A 134 -12.55 -0.60 11.06
CA VAL A 134 -13.92 -0.24 10.73
C VAL A 134 -13.95 0.44 9.38
N ARG A 135 -14.79 -0.06 8.46
CA ARG A 135 -14.98 0.55 7.14
C ARG A 135 -15.91 1.75 7.25
N ASP A 136 -15.47 2.88 6.72
CA ASP A 136 -16.33 4.02 6.42
C ASP A 136 -16.57 4.09 4.90
N ARG A 137 -17.74 3.57 4.49
CA ARG A 137 -18.15 3.57 3.08
C ARG A 137 -18.41 4.97 2.52
N GLN A 138 -18.79 5.93 3.35
CA GLN A 138 -19.13 7.28 2.86
C GLN A 138 -17.88 8.04 2.42
N ASN A 139 -16.79 7.84 3.15
CA ASN A 139 -15.52 8.51 2.89
C ASN A 139 -14.51 7.62 2.13
N ASN A 140 -14.92 6.39 1.78
CA ASN A 140 -14.07 5.33 1.23
C ASN A 140 -12.75 5.17 2.01
N THR A 141 -12.86 5.12 3.33
CA THR A 141 -11.72 4.95 4.23
C THR A 141 -11.89 3.72 5.11
N ILE A 142 -10.75 3.24 5.62
CA ILE A 142 -10.70 2.29 6.72
C ILE A 142 -10.13 2.99 7.95
N ILE A 143 -10.81 2.83 9.08
CA ILE A 143 -10.37 3.32 10.38
C ILE A 143 -9.67 2.17 11.09
N VAL A 144 -8.39 2.36 11.42
CA VAL A 144 -7.52 1.35 12.03
C VAL A 144 -7.13 1.82 13.42
N GLN A 145 -7.34 0.96 14.43
CA GLN A 145 -7.12 1.31 15.84
C GLN A 145 -5.75 0.82 16.33
N ASN A 146 -4.79 1.72 16.52
CA ASN A 146 -3.50 1.36 17.13
C ASN A 146 -3.59 1.38 18.67
N LYS A 147 -4.10 0.30 19.25
CA LYS A 147 -4.31 0.16 20.71
C LYS A 147 -3.03 0.14 21.53
N ASP A 148 -1.90 -0.25 20.93
CA ASP A 148 -0.61 -0.36 21.62
C ASP A 148 0.18 0.95 21.60
N TYR A 149 -0.37 2.01 20.99
CA TYR A 149 0.28 3.31 20.85
C TYR A 149 1.65 3.24 20.16
N ALA A 150 1.87 2.21 19.32
CA ALA A 150 3.11 2.01 18.59
C ALA A 150 3.37 3.18 17.63
N ASN A 151 4.59 3.72 17.62
CA ASN A 151 4.95 4.83 16.74
C ASN A 151 6.44 4.80 16.36
N PRO A 152 6.80 4.59 15.08
CA PRO A 152 5.90 4.30 13.97
C PRO A 152 5.39 2.85 14.02
N PHE A 153 4.38 2.52 13.23
CA PHE A 153 3.97 1.13 12.99
C PHE A 153 3.76 0.89 11.50
N LEU A 154 4.01 -0.35 11.06
CA LEU A 154 3.84 -0.77 9.67
C LEU A 154 2.55 -1.59 9.57
N LEU A 155 1.63 -1.12 8.75
CA LEU A 155 0.32 -1.69 8.57
C LEU A 155 0.22 -2.34 7.19
N HIS A 156 -0.22 -3.59 7.18
CA HIS A 156 -0.49 -4.37 5.99
C HIS A 156 -2.01 -4.51 5.80
N ILE A 157 -2.50 -4.17 4.61
CA ILE A 157 -3.93 -4.28 4.26
C ILE A 157 -4.09 -5.07 2.96
N ILE A 158 -4.89 -6.14 3.03
CA ILE A 158 -5.34 -6.91 1.87
C ILE A 158 -6.85 -6.71 1.68
N TYR A 159 -7.27 -6.25 0.50
CA TYR A 159 -8.67 -6.03 0.19
C TYR A 159 -9.03 -6.36 -1.26
N ALA A 160 -10.29 -6.74 -1.47
CA ALA A 160 -10.83 -7.11 -2.78
C ALA A 160 -11.71 -5.99 -3.35
N SER A 161 -11.63 -5.77 -4.66
CA SER A 161 -12.50 -4.86 -5.42
C SER A 161 -13.95 -5.37 -5.50
N GLU A 162 -14.94 -4.47 -5.60
CA GLU A 162 -16.35 -4.84 -5.83
C GLU A 162 -16.64 -5.44 -7.21
N ASN A 163 -15.80 -5.15 -8.20
CA ASN A 163 -15.99 -5.64 -9.56
C ASN A 163 -15.25 -6.97 -9.76
N ALA A 164 -15.99 -8.03 -10.09
CA ALA A 164 -15.40 -9.26 -10.58
C ALA A 164 -14.81 -9.04 -11.98
N ILE A 165 -13.61 -9.55 -12.22
CA ILE A 165 -13.02 -9.58 -13.56
C ILE A 165 -13.16 -10.96 -14.15
N TYR A 166 -13.61 -11.02 -15.41
CA TYR A 166 -13.68 -12.28 -16.13
C TYR A 166 -12.32 -12.64 -16.74
N PRO A 167 -11.76 -13.82 -16.40
CA PRO A 167 -10.45 -14.29 -16.89
C PRO A 167 -10.28 -14.22 -18.40
N LYS A 168 -11.35 -14.51 -19.15
CA LYS A 168 -11.38 -14.54 -20.62
C LYS A 168 -11.02 -13.20 -21.31
N TYR A 169 -11.08 -12.08 -20.59
CA TYR A 169 -10.72 -10.76 -21.14
C TYR A 169 -9.29 -10.35 -20.76
N ILE A 170 -8.65 -11.06 -19.84
CA ILE A 170 -7.31 -10.76 -19.34
C ILE A 170 -6.30 -11.67 -20.02
N ILE A 171 -6.66 -12.95 -20.09
CA ILE A 171 -5.82 -13.98 -20.67
C ILE A 171 -6.23 -14.23 -22.11
N LYS A 172 -5.22 -14.30 -22.97
CA LYS A 172 -5.38 -14.84 -24.32
C LYS A 172 -4.72 -16.21 -24.38
N GLU A 173 -5.50 -17.19 -24.83
CA GLU A 173 -5.08 -18.58 -25.00
C GLU A 173 -4.72 -18.81 -26.48
N ILE A 174 -3.49 -19.23 -26.75
CA ILE A 174 -2.99 -19.44 -28.11
C ILE A 174 -2.48 -20.88 -28.21
N PRO A 175 -3.23 -21.80 -28.85
CA PRO A 175 -2.74 -23.14 -29.09
C PRO A 175 -1.52 -23.06 -30.02
N LEU A 176 -0.46 -23.80 -29.67
CA LEU A 176 0.77 -23.84 -30.46
C LEU A 176 0.76 -25.08 -31.37
N PRO A 177 0.51 -24.93 -32.68
CA PRO A 177 0.37 -26.07 -33.61
C PRO A 177 1.66 -26.86 -33.85
N TYR A 178 2.81 -26.41 -33.35
CA TYR A 178 4.11 -26.99 -33.69
C TYR A 178 5.03 -27.10 -32.48
N VAL A 179 5.08 -28.27 -31.84
CA VAL A 179 6.36 -28.76 -31.30
C VAL A 179 6.86 -29.81 -32.27
N LYS A 180 7.68 -29.32 -33.21
CA LYS A 180 8.40 -30.14 -34.20
C LYS A 180 9.25 -31.17 -33.47
N ASN A 181 9.13 -32.42 -33.91
CA ASN A 181 10.19 -33.43 -33.87
C ASN A 181 10.42 -34.21 -32.56
N ASN A 182 9.39 -34.73 -31.92
CA ASN A 182 9.54 -35.92 -31.07
C ASN A 182 8.35 -36.87 -31.30
N SER A 183 8.60 -38.18 -31.31
CA SER A 183 7.60 -39.27 -31.36
C SER A 183 6.61 -39.28 -30.18
N VAL A 184 6.58 -38.20 -29.39
CA VAL A 184 5.78 -37.94 -28.18
C VAL A 184 4.51 -37.11 -28.53
N ALA A 185 4.40 -36.56 -29.74
CA ALA A 185 3.37 -35.59 -30.14
C ALA A 185 1.96 -36.16 -30.44
N ASN A 186 1.71 -37.45 -30.19
CA ASN A 186 0.37 -38.04 -30.43
C ASN A 186 -0.58 -37.89 -29.23
N ASP A 187 -0.04 -37.66 -28.04
CA ASP A 187 -0.80 -37.61 -26.80
C ASP A 187 -0.53 -36.31 -26.03
N SER A 188 -0.12 -35.26 -26.74
CA SER A 188 0.17 -33.98 -26.09
C SER A 188 0.00 -32.75 -26.98
N TYR A 189 -0.20 -31.60 -26.34
CA TYR A 189 -0.31 -30.30 -26.98
C TYR A 189 0.26 -29.20 -26.09
N PHE A 190 0.56 -28.05 -26.69
CA PHE A 190 1.07 -26.87 -26.01
C PHE A 190 0.10 -25.72 -26.18
N VAL A 191 -0.10 -24.96 -25.10
CA VAL A 191 -0.86 -23.71 -25.13
C VAL A 191 0.02 -22.60 -24.58
N ARG A 192 0.09 -21.49 -25.31
CA ARG A 192 0.69 -20.26 -24.80
C ARG A 192 -0.41 -19.39 -24.24
N ILE A 193 -0.20 -18.93 -23.02
CA ILE A 193 -1.03 -17.97 -22.32
C ILE A 193 -0.30 -16.63 -22.33
N GLU A 194 -1.01 -15.58 -22.73
CA GLU A 194 -0.54 -14.19 -22.67
C GLU A 194 -1.40 -13.39 -21.70
N ASN A 195 -0.78 -12.68 -20.75
CA ASN A 195 -1.45 -11.72 -19.89
C ASN A 195 -1.53 -10.35 -20.59
N ASN A 196 -2.70 -10.04 -21.13
CA ASN A 196 -2.99 -8.75 -21.77
C ASN A 196 -3.60 -7.72 -20.80
N GLY A 197 -3.75 -8.08 -19.53
CA GLY A 197 -4.22 -7.18 -18.48
C GLY A 197 -3.11 -6.29 -17.90
N ALA A 198 -3.54 -5.38 -17.02
CA ALA A 198 -2.65 -4.49 -16.29
C ALA A 198 -2.25 -5.02 -14.89
N TYR A 199 -2.71 -6.23 -14.53
CA TYR A 199 -2.57 -6.81 -13.19
C TYR A 199 -1.73 -8.08 -13.22
N PHE A 200 -1.06 -8.36 -12.11
CA PHE A 200 -0.49 -9.68 -11.87
C PHE A 200 -1.61 -10.72 -11.81
N ILE A 201 -1.31 -11.91 -12.31
CA ILE A 201 -2.26 -13.02 -12.28
C ILE A 201 -1.70 -14.05 -11.31
N GLN A 202 -2.49 -14.42 -10.32
CA GLN A 202 -2.13 -15.44 -9.34
C GLN A 202 -3.27 -16.44 -9.17
N ASN A 203 -2.96 -17.73 -9.27
CA ASN A 203 -3.92 -18.82 -9.10
C ASN A 203 -5.22 -18.60 -9.90
N LEU A 204 -5.09 -18.18 -11.16
CA LEU A 204 -6.24 -17.92 -12.01
C LEU A 204 -6.83 -19.22 -12.53
N GLU A 205 -8.02 -19.58 -12.05
CA GLU A 205 -8.76 -20.72 -12.58
C GLU A 205 -9.33 -20.39 -13.96
N ILE A 206 -8.90 -21.17 -14.95
CA ILE A 206 -9.32 -21.06 -16.35
C ILE A 206 -10.12 -22.28 -16.75
N HIS A 207 -11.21 -22.02 -17.46
CA HIS A 207 -12.07 -23.00 -18.09
C HIS A 207 -11.78 -22.99 -19.59
N SER A 208 -10.91 -23.89 -20.03
CA SER A 208 -10.41 -23.92 -21.41
C SER A 208 -11.13 -24.99 -22.22
N ASN A 209 -11.73 -24.62 -23.36
CA ASN A 209 -12.24 -25.59 -24.33
C ASN A 209 -11.09 -26.11 -25.20
N VAL A 210 -10.43 -27.15 -24.73
CA VAL A 210 -9.20 -27.66 -25.37
C VAL A 210 -9.49 -28.46 -26.64
N THR A 211 -10.67 -29.09 -26.73
CA THR A 211 -11.02 -29.87 -27.92
C THR A 211 -11.26 -28.99 -29.14
N GLU A 212 -11.74 -27.76 -28.96
CA GLU A 212 -11.85 -26.76 -30.02
C GLU A 212 -10.47 -26.44 -30.60
N TRP A 213 -9.48 -26.20 -29.74
CA TRP A 213 -8.11 -25.95 -30.18
C TRP A 213 -7.51 -27.15 -30.92
N ILE A 214 -7.67 -28.35 -30.37
CA ILE A 214 -7.12 -29.59 -30.94
C ILE A 214 -7.72 -29.87 -32.32
N ASN A 215 -9.05 -29.75 -32.46
CA ASN A 215 -9.75 -30.05 -33.69
C ASN A 215 -9.37 -29.13 -34.85
N ASP A 216 -9.08 -27.86 -34.53
CA ASP A 216 -8.77 -26.83 -35.51
C ASP A 216 -7.27 -26.75 -35.83
N ASN A 217 -6.39 -27.15 -34.91
CA ASN A 217 -4.94 -26.93 -35.04
C ASN A 217 -4.10 -28.22 -35.19
N LEU A 218 -4.66 -29.41 -34.96
CA LEU A 218 -3.90 -30.67 -35.02
C LEU A 218 -4.51 -31.65 -36.04
N THR A 219 -3.91 -31.70 -37.24
CA THR A 219 -4.37 -32.53 -38.37
C THR A 219 -4.38 -34.03 -38.07
N TYR A 220 -3.44 -34.54 -37.27
CA TYR A 220 -3.30 -35.97 -37.00
C TYR A 220 -4.18 -36.45 -35.84
N LEU A 221 -4.55 -35.55 -34.93
CA LEU A 221 -5.25 -35.88 -33.68
C LEU A 221 -6.76 -35.71 -33.74
N LYS A 222 -7.28 -35.12 -34.82
CA LYS A 222 -8.71 -34.92 -35.06
C LYS A 222 -9.55 -36.20 -34.97
N ASN A 223 -8.94 -37.37 -35.19
CA ASN A 223 -9.64 -38.65 -35.17
C ASN A 223 -9.53 -39.40 -33.81
N VAL A 224 -8.77 -38.89 -32.84
CA VAL A 224 -8.61 -39.49 -31.51
C VAL A 224 -9.43 -38.69 -30.51
N SER A 225 -10.29 -39.36 -29.74
CA SER A 225 -11.07 -38.65 -28.72
C SER A 225 -10.19 -38.20 -27.55
N TRP A 226 -10.35 -36.93 -27.20
CA TRP A 226 -9.73 -36.29 -26.04
C TRP A 226 -10.71 -36.09 -24.88
N THR A 227 -12.02 -36.22 -25.11
CA THR A 227 -13.02 -36.18 -24.04
C THR A 227 -12.87 -37.37 -23.11
N ASN A 228 -13.12 -37.14 -21.83
CA ASN A 228 -12.94 -38.08 -20.72
C ASN A 228 -11.53 -38.64 -20.56
N GLN A 229 -10.53 -38.00 -21.17
CA GLN A 229 -9.14 -38.42 -21.03
C GLN A 229 -8.51 -37.74 -19.83
N THR A 230 -7.72 -38.52 -19.08
CA THR A 230 -6.88 -37.96 -18.02
C THR A 230 -5.66 -37.30 -18.66
N ILE A 231 -5.35 -36.10 -18.19
CA ILE A 231 -4.22 -35.31 -18.63
C ILE A 231 -3.37 -34.83 -17.44
N LEU A 232 -2.08 -34.66 -17.68
CA LEU A 232 -1.13 -33.99 -16.82
C LEU A 232 -0.73 -32.68 -17.48
N ILE A 233 -0.88 -31.59 -16.73
CA ILE A 233 -0.51 -30.24 -17.14
C ILE A 233 0.84 -29.92 -16.51
N TYR A 234 1.74 -29.43 -17.34
CA TYR A 234 3.08 -29.03 -16.98
C TYR A 234 3.27 -27.55 -17.20
N ASP A 235 3.96 -26.95 -16.26
CA ASP A 235 4.52 -25.62 -16.32
C ASP A 235 6.02 -25.79 -16.51
N GLU A 236 6.51 -25.47 -17.72
CA GLU A 236 7.84 -25.87 -18.17
C GLU A 236 8.03 -27.40 -18.03
N ASP A 237 8.90 -27.84 -17.12
CA ASP A 237 9.17 -29.26 -16.85
C ASP A 237 8.47 -29.78 -15.57
N LEU A 238 7.74 -28.91 -14.84
CA LEU A 238 7.13 -29.26 -13.56
C LEU A 238 5.65 -29.64 -13.74
N PRO A 239 5.20 -30.82 -13.29
CA PRO A 239 3.79 -31.17 -13.32
C PRO A 239 3.04 -30.33 -12.28
N ILE A 240 2.04 -29.56 -12.72
CA ILE A 240 1.27 -28.67 -11.86
C ILE A 240 -0.13 -29.20 -11.56
N LYS A 241 -0.75 -29.97 -12.47
CA LYS A 241 -2.11 -30.48 -12.27
C LYS A 241 -2.38 -31.76 -13.04
N LYS A 242 -2.93 -32.76 -12.36
CA LYS A 242 -3.54 -33.94 -13.00
C LYS A 242 -5.06 -33.75 -13.00
N THR A 243 -5.67 -33.82 -14.16
CA THR A 243 -7.11 -33.54 -14.33
C THR A 243 -7.71 -34.34 -15.48
N ILE A 244 -9.01 -34.20 -15.73
CA ILE A 244 -9.75 -34.87 -16.79
C ILE A 244 -10.34 -33.80 -17.71
N ILE A 245 -10.29 -34.05 -19.02
CA ILE A 245 -11.06 -33.29 -20.00
C ILE A 245 -12.49 -33.81 -19.95
N ASP A 246 -13.47 -32.95 -19.67
CA ASP A 246 -14.86 -33.37 -19.51
C ASP A 246 -15.53 -33.81 -20.83
N ASP A 247 -16.80 -34.20 -20.74
CA ASP A 247 -17.62 -34.59 -21.89
C ASP A 247 -17.81 -33.47 -22.92
N ASN A 248 -17.70 -32.20 -22.49
CA ASN A 248 -17.80 -31.02 -23.33
C ASN A 248 -16.45 -30.62 -23.94
N GLY A 249 -15.37 -31.32 -23.61
CA GLY A 249 -14.03 -30.98 -24.07
C GLY A 249 -13.37 -29.83 -23.31
N ILE A 250 -13.86 -29.53 -22.11
CA ILE A 250 -13.39 -28.46 -21.23
C ILE A 250 -12.44 -29.04 -20.17
N VAL A 251 -11.41 -28.26 -19.83
CA VAL A 251 -10.55 -28.52 -18.67
C VAL A 251 -10.51 -27.30 -17.76
N ASN A 252 -10.58 -27.57 -16.45
CA ASN A 252 -10.37 -26.56 -15.41
C ASN A 252 -8.94 -26.67 -14.85
N TRP A 253 -8.18 -25.58 -14.94
CA TRP A 253 -6.78 -25.55 -14.53
C TRP A 253 -6.37 -24.16 -14.07
N GLU A 254 -5.23 -24.07 -13.38
CA GLU A 254 -4.79 -22.85 -12.71
C GLU A 254 -3.50 -22.30 -13.34
N ILE A 255 -3.46 -20.98 -13.50
CA ILE A 255 -2.24 -20.24 -13.81
C ILE A 255 -1.64 -19.71 -12.51
N ASN A 256 -0.48 -20.23 -12.14
CA ASN A 256 0.16 -19.93 -10.85
C ASN A 256 0.65 -18.47 -10.73
N LEU A 257 1.41 -17.98 -11.73
CA LEU A 257 1.93 -16.61 -11.75
C LEU A 257 2.17 -16.13 -13.19
N LEU A 258 1.68 -14.94 -13.52
CA LEU A 258 1.96 -14.29 -14.81
C LEU A 258 1.91 -12.76 -14.68
N ASN A 259 3.01 -12.06 -14.97
CA ASN A 259 3.07 -10.61 -14.86
C ASN A 259 2.37 -9.92 -16.05
N PRO A 260 2.00 -8.63 -15.93
CA PRO A 260 1.47 -7.86 -17.07
C PRO A 260 2.39 -7.91 -18.29
N GLY A 261 1.85 -8.30 -19.45
CA GLY A 261 2.60 -8.41 -20.70
C GLY A 261 3.50 -9.64 -20.82
N GLU A 262 3.56 -10.50 -19.79
CA GLU A 262 4.27 -11.78 -19.89
C GLU A 262 3.46 -12.83 -20.63
N GLN A 263 4.20 -13.81 -21.15
CA GLN A 263 3.67 -14.99 -21.79
C GLN A 263 4.28 -16.23 -21.17
N LYS A 264 3.47 -17.29 -21.09
CA LYS A 264 3.89 -18.56 -20.51
C LYS A 264 3.35 -19.72 -21.33
N THR A 265 4.15 -20.75 -21.50
CA THR A 265 3.76 -21.94 -22.28
C THR A 265 3.52 -23.10 -21.34
N TYR A 266 2.34 -23.69 -21.45
CA TYR A 266 1.95 -24.89 -20.72
C TYR A 266 1.93 -26.09 -21.65
N TYR A 267 2.33 -27.23 -21.11
CA TYR A 267 2.35 -28.50 -21.83
C TYR A 267 1.31 -29.44 -21.24
N PHE A 268 0.40 -29.92 -22.10
CA PHE A 268 -0.68 -30.81 -21.72
C PHE A 268 -0.40 -32.18 -22.31
N ARG A 269 -0.37 -33.21 -21.46
CA ARG A 269 -0.06 -34.58 -21.86
C ARG A 269 -1.15 -35.54 -21.37
N LYS A 270 -1.73 -36.30 -22.28
CA LYS A 270 -2.61 -37.42 -21.98
C LYS A 270 -1.84 -38.57 -21.31
N ILE A 271 -2.46 -39.18 -20.29
CA ILE A 271 -1.89 -40.27 -19.48
C ILE A 271 -2.66 -41.56 -19.73
#